data_AF-A0A7S9L3X4-F1
#
_entry.id   AF-A0A7S9L3X4-F1
#
_cell.length_a   1.000
_cell.length_b   1.000
_cell.length_c   1.000
_cell.angle_alpha   90.00
_cell.angle_beta   90.00
_cell.angle_gamma   90.00
#
_symmetry.space_group_name_H-M   'P 1'
#
loop_
_entity.id
_entity.type
_entity.pdbx_description
1 polymer ?
#
loop_
_entity_poly.entity_id
_entity_poly.type
_entity_poly.pdbx_seq_one_letter_code
_entity_poly.pdbx_strand_id
1 'polypeptide(L)'
;MTKGLPDPPASLTTAPTSFSTCESSHPPLFSVRPGVDLEDALVHLSTLLRGAYAANLKAMELANGTCFDLLLDNDHGLESATAVVEALLNGLEARRLVADR
;
A
#
# COMPACT_ATOMS: atom_id res chain seq x y z
N MET A 1 41.39 -19.22 0.08
CA MET A 1 40.72 -17.93 0.32
C MET A 1 39.47 -17.90 -0.53
N THR A 2 38.32 -18.26 0.03
CA THR A 2 37.02 -18.10 -0.64
C THR A 2 36.71 -16.61 -0.62
N LYS A 3 36.82 -15.96 -1.79
CA LYS A 3 36.34 -14.61 -2.01
C LYS A 3 34.85 -14.62 -1.65
N GLY A 4 34.51 -13.98 -0.52
CA GLY A 4 33.12 -13.89 -0.06
C GLY A 4 32.26 -13.37 -1.20
N LEU A 5 31.21 -14.10 -1.55
CA LEU A 5 30.23 -13.64 -2.52
C LEU A 5 29.69 -12.30 -2.01
N PRO A 6 29.55 -11.26 -2.85
CA PRO A 6 28.86 -10.05 -2.44
C PRO A 6 27.46 -10.43 -1.95
N ASP A 7 27.06 -9.87 -0.81
CA ASP A 7 25.72 -10.09 -0.27
C ASP A 7 24.69 -9.71 -1.35
N PRO A 8 23.63 -10.54 -1.53
CA PRO A 8 22.57 -10.18 -2.45
C PRO A 8 21.98 -8.82 -2.05
N PRO A 9 21.55 -8.00 -3.02
CA PRO A 9 20.91 -6.73 -2.70
C PRO A 9 19.75 -6.98 -1.74
N ALA A 10 19.70 -6.23 -0.65
CA ALA A 10 18.66 -6.37 0.36
C ALA A 10 17.29 -6.19 -0.30
N SER A 11 16.46 -7.24 -0.28
CA SER A 11 15.07 -7.11 -0.74
C SER A 11 14.32 -6.19 0.23
N LEU A 12 13.59 -5.22 -0.32
CA LEU A 12 12.73 -4.36 0.47
C LEU A 12 11.52 -5.18 0.88
N THR A 13 11.32 -5.31 2.19
CA THR A 13 10.21 -6.07 2.75
C THR A 13 9.49 -5.25 3.81
N THR A 14 8.25 -5.64 4.09
CA THR A 14 7.45 -5.03 5.15
C THR A 14 8.13 -5.19 6.51
N ALA A 15 8.05 -4.14 7.33
CA ALA A 15 8.39 -4.17 8.75
C ALA A 15 7.15 -4.57 9.59
N PRO A 16 7.34 -5.10 10.81
CA PRO A 16 6.21 -5.36 11.70
C PRO A 16 5.65 -4.02 12.19
N THR A 17 4.45 -3.69 11.74
CA THR A 17 3.78 -2.42 12.06
C THR A 17 2.40 -2.70 12.64
N SER A 18 2.21 -2.40 13.92
CA SER A 18 0.91 -2.50 14.59
C SER A 18 -0.04 -1.41 14.12
N PHE A 19 -1.33 -1.71 14.02
CA PHE A 19 -2.38 -0.75 13.67
C PHE A 19 -3.67 -1.05 14.43
N SER A 20 -4.64 -0.13 14.37
CA SER A 20 -5.87 -0.19 15.18
C SER A 20 -5.57 -0.29 16.69
N THR A 21 -4.61 0.51 17.15
CA THR A 21 -4.18 0.52 18.55
C THR A 21 -5.12 1.38 19.40
N CYS A 22 -5.56 0.86 20.55
CA CYS A 22 -6.42 1.59 21.49
C CYS A 22 -5.61 2.38 22.53
N GLU A 23 -4.73 3.29 22.09
CA GLU A 23 -3.96 4.18 22.99
C GLU A 23 -3.29 3.46 24.18
N SER A 24 -2.79 2.24 23.96
CA SER A 24 -2.13 1.39 24.97
C SER A 24 -3.02 0.81 26.07
N SER A 25 -4.36 0.85 25.94
CA SER A 25 -5.26 0.19 26.91
C SER A 25 -5.11 -1.34 26.92
N HIS A 26 -4.62 -1.92 25.83
CA HIS A 26 -4.30 -3.33 25.67
C HIS A 26 -3.27 -3.52 24.54
N PRO A 27 -2.63 -4.70 24.44
CA PRO A 27 -1.78 -5.03 23.30
C PRO A 27 -2.51 -4.86 21.95
N PRO A 28 -1.81 -4.47 20.87
CA PRO A 28 -2.40 -4.38 19.54
C PRO A 28 -2.95 -5.73 19.06
N LEU A 29 -4.16 -5.71 18.49
CA LEU A 29 -4.77 -6.92 17.95
C LEU A 29 -4.24 -7.28 16.55
N PHE A 30 -3.90 -6.27 15.75
CA PHE A 30 -3.45 -6.43 14.37
C PHE A 30 -2.07 -5.82 14.15
N SER A 31 -1.29 -6.49 13.29
CA SER A 31 0.00 -6.01 12.81
C SER A 31 0.20 -6.44 11.38
N VAL A 32 0.86 -5.60 10.59
CA VAL A 32 1.41 -6.01 9.29
C VAL A 32 2.46 -7.11 9.53
N ARG A 33 2.39 -8.17 8.73
CA ARG A 33 3.34 -9.28 8.78
C ARG A 33 4.70 -8.78 8.25
N PRO A 34 5.82 -8.98 8.97
CA PRO A 34 7.14 -8.63 8.46
C PRO A 34 7.61 -9.60 7.37
N GLY A 35 8.52 -9.15 6.50
CA GLY A 35 9.16 -10.00 5.50
C GLY A 35 8.32 -10.30 4.26
N VAL A 36 7.18 -9.61 4.07
CA VAL A 36 6.43 -9.65 2.80
C VAL A 36 7.16 -8.79 1.79
N ASP A 37 7.33 -9.29 0.57
CA ASP A 37 7.98 -8.54 -0.50
C ASP A 37 7.24 -7.21 -0.77
N LEU A 38 7.99 -6.15 -1.06
CA LEU A 38 7.42 -4.83 -1.31
C LEU A 38 6.45 -4.84 -2.51
N GLU A 39 6.77 -5.55 -3.59
CA GLU A 39 5.93 -5.62 -4.77
C GLU A 39 4.59 -6.29 -4.42
N ASP A 40 4.63 -7.45 -3.75
CA ASP A 40 3.44 -8.17 -3.28
C ASP A 40 2.59 -7.28 -2.35
N ALA A 41 3.23 -6.58 -1.41
CA ALA A 41 2.54 -5.67 -0.51
C ALA A 41 1.83 -4.53 -1.24
N LEU A 42 2.46 -3.95 -2.27
CA LEU A 42 1.87 -2.89 -3.10
C LEU A 42 0.71 -3.41 -3.98
N VAL A 43 0.81 -4.62 -4.53
CA VAL A 43 -0.29 -5.28 -5.26
C VAL A 43 -1.50 -5.49 -4.35
N HIS A 44 -1.27 -5.93 -3.11
CA HIS A 44 -2.33 -6.06 -2.12
C HIS A 44 -2.93 -4.70 -1.75
N LEU A 45 -2.11 -3.67 -1.56
CA LEU A 45 -2.59 -2.30 -1.29
C LEU A 45 -3.46 -1.77 -2.44
N SER A 46 -3.07 -1.98 -3.70
CA SER A 46 -3.87 -1.61 -4.87
C SER A 46 -5.27 -2.27 -4.85
N THR A 47 -5.33 -3.54 -4.46
CA THR A 47 -6.63 -4.25 -4.31
C THR A 47 -7.50 -3.64 -3.21
N LEU A 48 -6.91 -3.27 -2.07
CA LEU A 48 -7.63 -2.61 -0.98
C LEU A 48 -8.14 -1.22 -1.39
N LEU A 49 -7.31 -0.43 -2.09
CA LEU A 49 -7.70 0.89 -2.61
C LEU A 49 -8.85 0.77 -3.60
N ARG A 50 -8.86 -0.23 -4.49
CA ARG A 50 -9.99 -0.50 -5.39
C ARG A 50 -11.28 -0.77 -4.62
N GLY A 51 -11.20 -1.53 -3.53
CA GLY A 51 -12.34 -1.76 -2.63
C GLY A 51 -12.83 -0.49 -1.97
N ALA A 52 -11.91 0.34 -1.46
CA ALA A 52 -12.23 1.62 -0.84
C ALA A 52 -12.89 2.59 -1.85
N TYR A 53 -12.37 2.66 -3.08
CA TYR A 53 -12.93 3.47 -4.17
C TYR A 53 -14.36 3.04 -4.52
N ALA A 54 -14.60 1.72 -4.68
CA ALA A 54 -15.93 1.21 -4.96
C ALA A 54 -16.94 1.53 -3.85
N ALA A 55 -16.50 1.46 -2.57
CA ALA A 55 -17.33 1.85 -1.44
C ALA A 55 -17.61 3.37 -1.41
N ASN A 56 -16.59 4.19 -1.67
CA ASN A 56 -16.71 5.66 -1.72
C ASN A 56 -17.70 6.10 -2.80
N LEU A 57 -17.56 5.57 -4.01
CA LEU A 57 -18.46 5.85 -5.12
C LEU A 57 -19.90 5.49 -4.77
N LYS A 58 -20.11 4.32 -4.13
CA LYS A 58 -21.45 3.92 -3.72
C LYS A 58 -22.02 4.83 -2.62
N ALA A 59 -21.18 5.33 -1.72
CA ALA A 59 -21.59 6.30 -0.71
C ALA A 59 -21.96 7.65 -1.33
N MET A 60 -21.22 8.12 -2.34
CA MET A 60 -21.51 9.36 -3.07
C MET A 60 -22.87 9.32 -3.74
N GLU A 61 -23.28 8.19 -4.33
CA GLU A 61 -24.61 8.01 -4.90
C GLU A 61 -25.75 8.23 -3.89
N LEU A 62 -25.49 7.99 -2.60
CA LEU A 62 -26.47 8.08 -1.52
C LEU A 62 -26.40 9.41 -0.75
N ALA A 63 -25.33 10.18 -0.91
CA ALA A 63 -25.05 11.38 -0.14
C ALA A 63 -25.53 12.65 -0.83
N ASN A 64 -25.74 13.71 -0.05
CA ASN A 64 -26.03 15.05 -0.54
C ASN A 64 -25.35 16.12 0.32
N GLY A 65 -25.31 17.35 -0.21
CA GLY A 65 -24.70 18.51 0.45
C GLY A 65 -23.27 18.24 0.91
N THR A 66 -22.93 18.71 2.10
CA THR A 66 -21.57 18.60 2.65
C THR A 66 -21.05 17.16 2.74
N CYS A 67 -21.93 16.15 2.92
CA CYS A 67 -21.49 14.76 2.94
C CYS A 67 -20.98 14.30 1.57
N PHE A 68 -21.64 14.74 0.49
CA PHE A 68 -21.16 14.48 -0.86
C PHE A 68 -19.81 15.17 -1.12
N ASP A 69 -19.65 16.43 -0.69
CA ASP A 69 -18.41 17.19 -0.88
C ASP A 69 -17.22 16.49 -0.18
N LEU A 70 -17.40 16.00 1.04
CA LEU A 70 -16.38 15.24 1.77
C LEU A 70 -16.02 13.92 1.07
N LEU A 71 -17.00 13.23 0.50
CA LEU A 71 -16.77 11.99 -0.24
C LEU A 71 -16.07 12.25 -1.59
N LEU A 72 -16.35 13.40 -2.23
CA LEU A 72 -15.65 13.84 -3.43
C LEU A 72 -14.19 14.16 -3.12
N ASP A 73 -13.90 14.84 -2.01
CA ASP A 73 -12.53 15.08 -1.57
C ASP A 73 -11.80 13.76 -1.26
N ASN A 74 -12.49 12.81 -0.61
CA ASN A 74 -11.94 11.47 -0.36
C ASN A 74 -11.68 10.70 -1.67
N ASP A 75 -12.53 10.87 -2.69
CA ASP A 75 -12.38 10.26 -4.01
C ASP A 75 -11.04 10.64 -4.66
N HIS A 76 -10.72 11.95 -4.67
CA HIS A 76 -9.44 12.45 -5.17
C HIS A 76 -8.25 11.91 -4.37
N GLY A 77 -8.40 11.73 -3.06
CA GLY A 77 -7.39 11.10 -2.20
C GLY A 77 -7.13 9.65 -2.57
N LEU A 78 -8.19 8.88 -2.84
CA LEU A 78 -8.12 7.49 -3.26
C LEU A 78 -7.51 7.34 -4.66
N GLU A 79 -7.88 8.22 -5.59
CA GLU A 79 -7.29 8.29 -6.93
C GLU A 79 -5.77 8.56 -6.83
N SER A 80 -5.40 9.58 -6.05
CA SER A 80 -4.00 9.96 -5.84
C SER A 80 -3.18 8.83 -5.21
N ALA A 81 -3.72 8.15 -4.20
CA ALA A 81 -3.06 7.01 -3.58
C ALA A 81 -2.86 5.85 -4.56
N THR A 82 -3.86 5.58 -5.41
CA THR A 82 -3.78 4.56 -6.47
C THR A 82 -2.69 4.90 -7.47
N ALA A 83 -2.63 6.14 -7.95
CA ALA A 83 -1.61 6.59 -8.88
C ALA A 83 -0.18 6.47 -8.31
N VAL A 84 0.02 6.78 -7.02
CA VAL A 84 1.31 6.59 -6.35
C VAL A 84 1.68 5.10 -6.29
N VAL A 85 0.75 4.22 -5.95
CA VAL A 85 0.99 2.77 -5.90
C VAL A 85 1.36 2.22 -7.29
N GLU A 86 0.64 2.62 -8.34
CA GLU A 86 0.96 2.24 -9.72
C GLU A 86 2.34 2.74 -10.15
N ALA A 87 2.69 3.99 -9.83
CA ALA A 87 4.01 4.54 -10.12
C ALA A 87 5.13 3.76 -9.40
N LEU A 88 4.91 3.34 -8.15
CA LEU A 88 5.88 2.53 -7.41
C LEU A 88 6.04 1.13 -8.03
N LEU A 89 4.95 0.46 -8.39
CA LEU A 89 4.98 -0.84 -9.06
C LEU A 89 5.72 -0.76 -10.41
N ASN A 90 5.41 0.24 -11.22
CA ASN A 90 6.11 0.49 -12.49
C ASN A 90 7.62 0.74 -12.28
N GLY A 91 7.98 1.45 -11.22
CA GLY A 91 9.38 1.69 -10.84
C GLY A 91 10.13 0.42 -10.44
N LEU A 92 9.45 -0.52 -9.75
CA LEU A 92 10.01 -1.82 -9.39
C LEU A 92 10.23 -2.69 -10.63
N GLU A 93 9.24 -2.75 -11.52
CA GLU A 93 9.34 -3.50 -12.78
C GLU A 93 10.50 -2.95 -13.65
N ALA A 94 10.60 -1.63 -13.80
CA ALA A 94 11.68 -1.00 -14.54
C ALA A 94 13.07 -1.34 -13.97
N ARG A 95 13.22 -1.35 -12.64
CA ARG A 95 14.48 -1.73 -11.97
C ARG A 95 14.83 -3.19 -12.22
N ARG A 96 13.84 -4.09 -12.19
CA ARG A 96 14.04 -5.52 -12.47
C ARG A 96 14.52 -5.75 -13.90
N LEU A 97 13.90 -5.08 -14.89
CA LEU A 97 14.32 -5.16 -16.29
C LEU A 97 15.74 -4.65 -16.54
N VAL A 98 16.26 -3.73 -15.71
CA VAL A 98 17.65 -3.29 -15.75
C VAL A 98 18.59 -4.31 -15.10
N ALA A 99 18.16 -4.99 -14.04
CA ALA A 99 18.96 -6.00 -13.34
C ALA A 99 19.11 -7.31 -14.15
N ASP A 100 18.15 -7.64 -15.01
CA ASP A 100 18.14 -8.85 -15.84
C ASP A 100 18.91 -8.69 -17.18
N ARG A 101 19.54 -7.53 -17.44
CA ARG A 101 20.35 -7.23 -18.64
C ARG A 101 21.85 -7.25 -18.34
#